data_AF-A0A9N9CX69-F1
#
_entry.id   AF-A0A9N9CX69-F1
#
_cell.length_a   1.000
_cell.length_b   1.000
_cell.length_c   1.000
_cell.angle_alpha   90.00
_cell.angle_beta   90.00
_cell.angle_gamma   90.00
#
_symmetry.space_group_name_H-M   'P 1'
#
loop_
_entity.id
_entity.type
_entity.pdbx_description
1 polymer ?
#
loop_
_entity_poly.entity_id
_entity_poly.type
_entity_poly.pdbx_seq_one_letter_code
_entity_poly.pdbx_strand_id
1 'polypeptide(L)' 'ELSRILRLYVNDWRIYYKIINKHLCEQKFIVFDLSVPSEHPHRIRVGWDKILTLDE' A
#
# COMPACT_ATOMS: atom_id res chain seq x y z
N GLU A 1 0.09 9.13 -11.03
CA GLU A 1 -0.51 9.61 -9.75
C GLU A 1 -0.17 8.73 -8.56
N LEU A 2 -0.34 7.40 -8.66
CA LEU A 2 0.00 6.44 -7.59
C LEU A 2 1.43 6.58 -7.05
N SER A 3 2.44 6.71 -7.93
CA SER A 3 3.84 6.90 -7.52
C SER A 3 4.07 8.14 -6.65
N ARG A 4 3.29 9.21 -6.85
CA ARG A 4 3.35 10.44 -6.04
C ARG A 4 2.79 10.20 -4.64
N ILE A 5 1.65 9.51 -4.55
CA ILE A 5 1.03 9.13 -3.27
C ILE A 5 1.99 8.25 -2.49
N LEU A 6 2.57 7.22 -3.12
CA LEU A 6 3.47 6.30 -2.43
C LEU A 6 4.72 6.99 -1.86
N ARG A 7 5.32 7.93 -2.59
CA ARG A 7 6.46 8.71 -2.09
C ARG A 7 6.16 9.54 -0.84
N LEU A 8 4.89 9.83 -0.54
CA LEU A 8 4.50 10.54 0.67
C LEU A 8 4.37 9.63 1.90
N TYR A 9 4.15 8.33 1.69
CA TYR A 9 3.72 7.42 2.75
C TYR A 9 4.63 6.21 2.96
N VAL A 10 5.48 5.87 1.98
CA VAL A 10 6.42 4.75 2.04
C VAL A 10 7.80 5.14 1.52
N ASN A 11 8.84 4.64 2.18
CA ASN A 11 10.23 4.86 1.76
C ASN A 11 10.54 4.12 0.45
N ASP A 12 10.22 2.82 0.39
CA ASP A 12 10.49 1.95 -0.76
C ASP A 12 9.36 1.97 -1.82
N TRP A 13 8.92 3.16 -2.21
CA TRP A 13 7.74 3.37 -3.06
C TRP A 13 7.75 2.58 -4.38
N ARG A 14 8.91 2.20 -4.91
CA ARG A 14 9.02 1.39 -6.14
C ARG A 14 8.51 -0.04 -5.95
N ILE A 15 8.81 -0.65 -4.80
CA ILE A 15 8.36 -2.01 -4.47
C ILE A 15 6.85 -2.00 -4.28
N TYR A 16 6.36 -1.07 -3.45
CA TYR A 16 4.93 -0.86 -3.22
C TYR A 16 4.17 -0.56 -4.52
N TYR A 17 4.74 0.21 -5.44
CA TYR A 17 4.10 0.52 -6.71
C TYR A 17 3.76 -0.74 -7.51
N LYS A 18 4.70 -1.68 -7.62
CA LYS A 18 4.49 -2.92 -8.39
C LYS A 18 3.35 -3.76 -7.83
N ILE A 19 3.33 -3.96 -6.51
CA ILE A 19 2.35 -4.81 -5.82
C ILE A 19 0.97 -4.14 -5.78
N ILE A 20 0.92 -2.85 -5.43
CA ILE A 20 -0.34 -2.11 -5.42
C ILE A 20 -0.93 -2.05 -6.83
N ASN A 21 -0.11 -1.80 -7.86
CA ASN A 21 -0.60 -1.78 -9.23
C ASN A 21 -1.22 -3.12 -9.64
N LYS A 22 -0.62 -4.26 -9.23
CA LYS A 22 -1.20 -5.60 -9.44
C LYS A 22 -2.59 -5.72 -8.81
N HIS A 23 -2.76 -5.34 -7.54
CA HIS A 23 -4.06 -5.39 -6.88
C HIS A 23 -5.10 -4.45 -7.50
N LEU A 24 -4.69 -3.25 -7.93
CA LEU A 24 -5.58 -2.31 -8.60
C LEU A 24 -6.03 -2.86 -9.97
N CYS A 25 -5.15 -3.53 -10.73
CA CYS A 25 -5.52 -4.22 -11.96
C CYS A 25 -6.51 -5.37 -11.71
N GLU A 26 -6.46 -6.01 -10.55
CA GLU A 26 -7.43 -7.02 -10.09
C GLU A 26 -8.73 -6.40 -9.53
N GLN A 27 -8.95 -5.09 -9.72
CA GLN A 27 -10.11 -4.34 -9.22
C GLN A 27 -10.25 -4.34 -7.69
N LYS A 28 -9.15 -4.54 -6.96
CA LYS A 28 -9.11 -4.36 -5.50
C LYS A 28 -8.82 -2.89 -5.17
N PHE A 29 -9.08 -2.49 -3.92
CA PHE A 29 -8.72 -1.16 -3.41
C PHE A 29 -7.68 -1.26 -2.30
N ILE A 30 -6.93 -0.17 -2.10
CA ILE A 30 -5.88 -0.07 -1.10
C ILE A 30 -6.28 0.98 -0.05
N VAL A 31 -6.11 0.64 1.22
CA VAL A 31 -6.31 1.56 2.35
C VAL A 31 -4.96 1.98 2.91
N PHE A 32 -4.77 3.29 3.04
CA PHE A 32 -3.67 3.90 3.78
C PHE A 32 -4.21 4.40 5.12
N ASP A 33 -3.78 3.80 6.22
CA ASP A 33 -4.12 4.24 7.57
C ASP A 33 -3.06 5.22 8.06
N LEU A 34 -3.42 6.50 8.04
CA LEU A 34 -2.54 7.59 8.47
C LEU A 34 -2.66 7.89 9.97
N SER A 35 -3.55 7.20 10.68
CA SER A 35 -3.73 7.37 12.13
C SER A 35 -2.70 6.60 12.96
N VAL A 36 -2.03 5.62 12.33
CA VAL A 36 -1.03 4.76 12.97
C VAL A 36 0.41 5.14 12.56
N PRO A 37 1.44 4.70 13.31
CA PRO A 37 2.85 4.90 12.95
C PRO A 37 3.26 4.26 11.61
N SER A 38 4.41 4.68 11.06
CA SER A 38 4.94 4.16 9.78
C SER A 38 5.21 2.66 9.78
N GLU A 39 5.65 2.14 10.93
CA GLU A 39 6.01 0.75 11.16
C GLU A 39 4.79 -0.17 11.36
N HIS A 40 3.58 0.40 11.48
CA HIS A 40 2.41 -0.39 11.87
C HIS A 40 2.01 -1.37 10.74
N PRO A 41 1.79 -2.66 11.02
CA PRO A 41 1.53 -3.66 9.99
C PRO A 41 0.26 -3.38 9.18
N HIS A 42 -0.78 -2.79 9.80
CA HIS A 42 -2.01 -2.40 9.11
C HIS A 42 -1.97 -0.99 8.49
N ARG A 43 -0.80 -0.34 8.44
CA ARG A 43 -0.68 0.99 7.83
C ARG A 43 -1.11 0.97 6.37
N ILE A 44 -0.83 -0.11 5.65
CA ILE A 44 -1.24 -0.29 4.26
C ILE A 44 -1.93 -1.64 4.13
N ARG A 45 -3.15 -1.62 3.60
CA ARG A 45 -4.01 -2.79 3.48
C ARG A 45 -4.57 -2.93 2.07
N VAL A 46 -4.79 -4.16 1.65
CA VAL A 46 -5.66 -4.50 0.52
C VAL A 46 -7.05 -4.72 1.09
N GLY A 47 -8.02 -3.93 0.65
CA GLY A 47 -9.32 -3.90 1.31
C GLY A 47 -9.23 -3.27 2.71
N TRP A 48 -10.19 -3.59 3.57
CA TRP A 48 -10.27 -3.01 4.92
C TRP A 48 -9.40 -3.72 5.96
N ASP A 49 -8.99 -4.96 5.72
CA ASP A 49 -8.48 -5.86 6.76
C ASP A 49 -7.16 -6.57 6.36
N LYS A 50 -6.98 -6.97 5.10
CA LYS A 50 -5.77 -7.70 4.67
C LYS A 50 -4.56 -6.78 4.63
N ILE A 51 -3.52 -7.09 5.43
CA ILE A 51 -2.23 -6.40 5.38
C ILE A 51 -1.63 -6.53 3.98
N LEU A 52 -1.08 -5.43 3.44
CA LEU A 52 -0.32 -5.46 2.19
C LEU A 52 1.05 -6.10 2.44
N THR A 53 1.27 -7.30 1.93
CA THR A 53 2.55 -8.02 2.00
C THR A 53 3.42 -7.72 0.79
N LEU A 54 4.73 -7.52 1.01
CA LEU A 54 5.66 -7.15 -0.07
C LEU A 54 6.24 -8.33 -0.85
N ASP A 55 5.91 -9.56 -0.44
CA ASP A 55 6.47 -10.79 -0.99
C ASP A 55 5.56 -11.46 -2.06
N GLU A 56 4.47 -10.80 -2.48
CA GLU A 56 3.51 -11.28 -3.51
C GLU A 56 3.82 -10.81 -4.96
#